data_AF-A0A1I1FU39-F1
#
_entry.id   AF-A0A1I1FU39-F1
#
_cell.length_a   1.000
_cell.length_b   1.000
_cell.length_c   1.000
_cell.angle_alpha   90.00
_cell.angle_beta   90.00
_cell.angle_gamma   90.00
#
_symmetry.space_group_name_H-M   'P 1'
#
loop_
_entity.id
_entity.type
_entity.pdbx_description
1 polymer ?
#
loop_
_entity_poly.entity_id
_entity_poly.type
_entity_poly.pdbx_seq_one_letter_code
_entity_poly.pdbx_strand_id
1 'polypeptide(L)'
;MNYLYCPAGNYEDFASGRVIHGAKGIPNFPVRLIAEIFGRAMAVSPKKDHLVVYDPCCGGAYSLAIIGFFYGRSIEKIYGSDISEDMIECARKNLELTLSIDGKEMPVTWEDNASVNELKEILPLKVNMSMYGGFEQVGSIGQSISRDDKQITTEFGDIVLYSGNQIEITV
;
A
#
# COMPACT_ATOMS: atom_id res chain seq x y z
N MET A 1 10.72 -23.90 -12.94
CA MET A 1 10.11 -23.83 -11.60
C MET A 1 8.62 -23.61 -11.77
N ASN A 2 7.77 -24.37 -11.07
CA ASN A 2 6.32 -24.21 -11.12
C ASN A 2 5.86 -23.26 -10.01
N TYR A 3 5.07 -22.25 -10.36
CA TYR A 3 4.48 -21.31 -9.41
C TYR A 3 3.23 -21.91 -8.76
N LEU A 4 3.18 -21.93 -7.43
CA LEU A 4 2.10 -22.51 -6.62
C LEU A 4 1.31 -21.46 -5.83
N TYR A 5 1.97 -20.37 -5.42
CA TYR A 5 1.42 -19.35 -4.53
C TYR A 5 1.24 -18.00 -5.23
N CYS A 6 1.67 -17.87 -6.50
CA CYS A 6 1.41 -16.70 -7.32
C CYS A 6 1.04 -17.11 -8.77
N PRO A 7 -0.25 -17.16 -9.13
CA PRO A 7 -0.68 -17.53 -10.48
C PRO A 7 -0.16 -16.54 -11.54
N ALA A 8 -0.37 -16.86 -12.81
CA ALA A 8 -0.12 -15.89 -13.87
C ALA A 8 -1.21 -14.82 -13.84
N GLY A 9 -0.85 -13.55 -14.02
CA GLY A 9 -1.77 -12.42 -13.92
C GLY A 9 -1.10 -11.11 -14.33
N ASN A 10 -1.87 -10.03 -14.29
CA ASN A 10 -1.36 -8.69 -14.48
C ASN A 10 -0.84 -8.15 -13.14
N TYR A 11 0.41 -7.70 -13.12
CA TYR A 11 1.09 -7.16 -11.94
C TYR A 11 1.69 -5.78 -12.22
N GLU A 12 1.20 -5.10 -13.24
CA GLU A 12 1.79 -3.85 -13.71
C GLU A 12 1.74 -2.72 -12.68
N ASP A 13 0.74 -2.68 -11.82
CA ASP A 13 0.61 -1.67 -10.76
C ASP A 13 1.73 -1.78 -9.72
N PHE A 14 2.29 -2.97 -9.57
CA PHE A 14 3.42 -3.27 -8.70
C PHE A 14 4.78 -3.09 -9.39
N ALA A 15 4.81 -2.66 -10.65
CA ALA A 15 6.06 -2.35 -11.32
C ALA A 15 6.75 -1.16 -10.64
N SER A 16 8.07 -1.26 -10.48
CA SER A 16 8.89 -0.15 -9.99
C SER A 16 8.66 1.10 -10.84
N GLY A 17 8.52 2.24 -10.18
CA GLY A 17 8.26 3.54 -10.79
C GLY A 17 6.77 3.82 -11.08
N ARG A 18 5.87 2.91 -10.68
CA ARG A 18 4.43 3.19 -10.62
C ARG A 18 4.01 3.49 -9.19
N VAL A 19 3.43 2.51 -8.49
CA VAL A 19 3.04 2.63 -7.08
C VAL A 19 4.25 2.47 -6.17
N ILE A 20 5.16 1.56 -6.52
CA ILE A 20 6.36 1.28 -5.72
C ILE A 20 7.54 2.04 -6.32
N HIS A 21 8.21 2.85 -5.52
CA HIS A 21 9.38 3.64 -5.89
C HIS A 21 10.57 2.75 -6.23
N GLY A 22 11.26 3.09 -7.31
CA GLY A 22 12.59 2.57 -7.62
C GLY A 22 13.67 3.61 -7.32
N ALA A 23 14.90 3.16 -7.10
CA ALA A 23 16.07 4.04 -7.05
C ALA A 23 17.24 3.42 -7.82
N LYS A 24 18.22 4.27 -8.17
CA LYS A 24 19.42 3.82 -8.88
C LYS A 24 20.17 2.79 -8.03
N GLY A 25 20.45 1.64 -8.62
CA GLY A 25 21.15 0.55 -7.93
C GLY A 25 20.24 -0.40 -7.14
N ILE A 26 18.92 -0.21 -7.16
CA ILE A 26 17.96 -1.13 -6.54
C ILE A 26 17.54 -2.17 -7.58
N PRO A 27 17.87 -3.46 -7.38
CA PRO A 27 17.39 -4.51 -8.27
C PRO A 27 15.89 -4.74 -8.07
N ASN A 28 15.14 -4.70 -9.17
CA ASN A 28 13.73 -5.10 -9.14
C ASN A 28 13.63 -6.61 -9.29
N PHE A 29 13.08 -7.27 -8.28
CA PHE A 29 12.74 -8.69 -8.37
C PHE A 29 11.37 -8.88 -9.02
N PRO A 30 11.15 -9.95 -9.80
CA PRO A 30 9.83 -10.22 -10.35
C PRO A 30 8.79 -10.40 -9.24
N VAL A 31 7.68 -9.64 -9.29
CA VAL A 31 6.57 -9.70 -8.32
C VAL A 31 6.14 -11.13 -8.03
N ARG A 32 5.94 -11.92 -9.09
CA ARG A 32 5.52 -13.32 -8.98
C ARG A 32 6.50 -14.17 -8.20
N LEU A 33 7.80 -13.93 -8.39
CA LEU A 33 8.86 -14.67 -7.70
C LEU A 33 8.89 -14.33 -6.22
N ILE A 34 8.74 -13.05 -5.86
CA ILE A 34 8.65 -12.61 -4.46
C ILE A 34 7.47 -13.30 -3.76
N ALA A 35 6.26 -13.19 -4.35
CA ALA A 35 5.06 -13.78 -3.78
C ALA A 35 5.15 -15.32 -3.69
N GLU A 36 5.78 -15.97 -4.68
CA GLU A 36 6.02 -17.41 -4.68
C GLU A 36 6.97 -17.86 -3.56
N ILE A 37 8.08 -17.14 -3.37
CA ILE A 37 9.06 -17.45 -2.32
C ILE A 37 8.41 -17.28 -0.94
N PHE A 38 7.70 -16.17 -0.71
CA PHE A 38 7.04 -15.94 0.57
C PHE A 38 5.91 -16.96 0.83
N GLY A 39 5.09 -17.28 -0.18
CA GLY A 39 4.04 -18.29 -0.05
C GLY A 39 4.58 -19.67 0.30
N ARG A 40 5.74 -20.06 -0.27
CA ARG A 40 6.45 -21.29 0.13
C ARG A 40 6.95 -21.26 1.56
N ALA A 41 7.56 -20.15 1.99
CA ALA A 41 8.02 -19.97 3.36
C ALA A 41 6.85 -20.06 4.36
N MET A 42 5.74 -19.38 4.05
CA MET A 42 4.52 -19.44 4.84
C MET A 42 3.91 -20.85 4.87
N ALA A 43 3.96 -21.62 3.78
CA ALA A 43 3.43 -22.97 3.72
C ALA A 43 4.16 -23.95 4.67
N VAL A 44 5.48 -23.82 4.82
CA VAL A 44 6.27 -24.65 5.74
C VAL A 44 6.34 -24.10 7.17
N SER A 45 6.04 -22.81 7.37
CA SER A 45 5.99 -22.18 8.69
C SER A 45 4.87 -22.79 9.56
N PRO A 46 5.10 -23.06 10.87
CA PRO A 46 4.03 -23.47 11.78
C PRO A 46 3.04 -22.32 12.07
N LYS A 47 3.46 -21.07 11.90
CA LYS A 47 2.64 -19.87 12.08
C LYS A 47 2.09 -19.42 10.72
N LYS A 48 0.79 -19.13 10.63
CA LYS A 48 0.09 -18.76 9.37
C LYS A 48 -0.47 -17.34 9.40
N ASP A 49 -0.63 -16.77 10.57
CA ASP A 49 -1.20 -15.47 10.86
C ASP A 49 -0.29 -14.70 11.82
N HIS A 50 -0.58 -13.42 12.05
CA HIS A 50 0.22 -12.57 12.95
C HIS A 50 1.73 -12.64 12.69
N LEU A 51 2.14 -12.77 11.43
CA LEU A 51 3.53 -12.99 11.04
C LEU A 51 4.34 -11.72 11.29
N VAL A 52 5.60 -11.91 11.68
CA VAL A 52 6.58 -10.83 11.71
C VAL A 52 7.58 -11.12 10.59
N VAL A 53 7.63 -10.24 9.62
CA VAL A 53 8.53 -10.36 8.46
C VAL A 53 9.70 -9.41 8.68
N TYR A 54 10.93 -9.91 8.53
CA TYR A 54 12.14 -9.11 8.60
C TYR A 54 13.04 -9.38 7.40
N ASP A 55 13.39 -8.33 6.67
CA ASP A 55 14.43 -8.35 5.64
C ASP A 55 15.65 -7.54 6.14
N PRO A 56 16.75 -8.21 6.50
CA PRO A 56 17.92 -7.54 7.05
C PRO A 56 18.74 -6.76 6.02
N CYS A 57 18.44 -6.91 4.73
CA CYS A 57 19.09 -6.21 3.61
C CYS A 57 18.01 -5.77 2.62
N CYS A 58 17.06 -4.97 3.10
CA CYS A 58 15.83 -4.71 2.38
C CYS A 58 16.02 -3.88 1.11
N GLY A 59 17.18 -3.23 0.92
CA GLY A 59 17.36 -2.22 -0.13
C GLY A 59 16.26 -1.17 -0.02
N GLY A 60 15.61 -0.84 -1.12
CA GLY A 60 14.42 0.03 -1.11
C GLY A 60 13.13 -0.65 -0.64
N ALA A 61 13.17 -1.80 0.03
CA ALA A 61 12.01 -2.54 0.51
C ALA A 61 10.95 -2.93 -0.55
N TYR A 62 11.33 -3.02 -1.83
CA TYR A 62 10.42 -3.44 -2.90
C TYR A 62 9.76 -4.79 -2.58
N SER A 63 10.56 -5.79 -2.22
CA SER A 63 10.06 -7.13 -1.87
C SER A 63 9.13 -7.12 -0.65
N LEU A 64 9.46 -6.32 0.37
CA LEU A 64 8.63 -6.16 1.57
C LEU A 64 7.29 -5.52 1.24
N ALA A 65 7.25 -4.50 0.37
CA ALA A 65 6.02 -3.88 -0.09
C ALA A 65 5.13 -4.88 -0.83
N ILE A 66 5.70 -5.67 -1.76
CA ILE A 66 4.96 -6.75 -2.45
C ILE A 66 4.41 -7.78 -1.46
N ILE A 67 5.20 -8.20 -0.48
CA ILE A 67 4.75 -9.14 0.56
C ILE A 67 3.59 -8.51 1.36
N GLY A 68 3.68 -7.24 1.72
CA GLY A 68 2.61 -6.49 2.39
C GLY A 68 1.31 -6.47 1.59
N PHE A 69 1.37 -6.17 0.29
CA PHE A 69 0.18 -6.17 -0.57
C PHE A 69 -0.48 -7.54 -0.70
N PHE A 70 0.30 -8.61 -0.81
CA PHE A 70 -0.23 -9.95 -1.09
C PHE A 70 -0.62 -10.72 0.19
N TYR A 71 0.05 -10.44 1.30
CA TYR A 71 -0.04 -11.22 2.53
C TYR A 71 -0.31 -10.36 3.78
N GLY A 72 -0.66 -9.08 3.62
CA GLY A 72 -0.86 -8.12 4.71
C GLY A 72 -1.82 -8.63 5.80
N ARG A 73 -2.90 -9.31 5.43
CA ARG A 73 -3.85 -9.93 6.39
C ARG A 73 -3.22 -10.98 7.31
N SER A 74 -2.12 -11.59 6.89
CA SER A 74 -1.39 -12.60 7.66
C SER A 74 -0.21 -11.99 8.43
N ILE A 75 0.12 -10.72 8.22
CA ILE A 75 1.32 -10.06 8.74
C ILE A 75 0.92 -9.04 9.80
N GLU A 76 1.50 -9.19 10.99
CA GLU A 76 1.37 -8.21 12.07
C GLU A 76 2.35 -7.05 11.90
N LYS A 77 3.61 -7.36 11.55
CA LYS A 77 4.69 -6.36 11.45
C LYS A 77 5.68 -6.69 10.34
N ILE A 78 6.15 -5.64 9.68
CA ILE A 78 7.23 -5.69 8.69
C ILE A 78 8.39 -4.85 9.20
N TYR A 79 9.58 -5.43 9.19
CA TYR A 79 10.84 -4.77 9.48
C TYR A 79 11.77 -4.87 8.27
N GLY A 80 12.44 -3.78 7.96
CA GLY A 80 13.51 -3.74 6.96
C GLY A 80 14.71 -3.01 7.53
N SER A 81 15.90 -3.54 7.31
CA SER A 81 17.15 -2.83 7.57
C SER A 81 18.05 -2.87 6.36
N ASP A 82 18.86 -1.84 6.21
CA ASP A 82 19.91 -1.74 5.22
C ASP A 82 21.04 -0.86 5.79
N ILE A 83 22.25 -1.06 5.28
CA ILE A 83 23.41 -0.25 5.68
C ILE A 83 23.44 1.10 4.97
N SER A 84 22.77 1.22 3.82
CA SER A 84 22.72 2.44 3.03
C SER A 84 21.53 3.32 3.43
N GLU A 85 21.81 4.55 3.87
CA GLU A 85 20.77 5.53 4.21
C GLU A 85 19.87 5.87 3.01
N ASP A 86 20.45 5.96 1.80
CA ASP A 86 19.69 6.16 0.56
C ASP A 86 18.66 5.04 0.32
N MET A 87 19.00 3.80 0.68
CA MET A 87 18.11 2.66 0.59
C MET A 87 16.99 2.75 1.62
N ILE A 88 17.30 3.15 2.86
CA ILE A 88 16.32 3.36 3.92
C ILE A 88 15.32 4.47 3.56
N GLU A 89 15.77 5.57 2.97
CA GLU A 89 14.89 6.65 2.49
C GLU A 89 13.88 6.12 1.45
N CYS A 90 14.34 5.31 0.50
CA CYS A 90 13.48 4.68 -0.50
C CYS A 90 12.54 3.63 0.13
N ALA A 91 13.05 2.82 1.05
CA ALA A 91 12.27 1.83 1.78
C ALA A 91 11.12 2.46 2.56
N ARG A 92 11.37 3.60 3.22
CA ARG A 92 10.35 4.32 3.98
C ARG A 92 9.18 4.72 3.08
N LYS A 93 9.46 5.25 1.88
CA LYS A 93 8.44 5.61 0.89
C LYS A 93 7.66 4.39 0.39
N ASN A 94 8.35 3.26 0.16
CA ASN A 94 7.71 2.03 -0.32
C ASN A 94 6.84 1.32 0.71
N LEU A 95 7.05 1.58 2.00
CA LEU A 95 6.27 1.01 3.08
C LEU A 95 5.22 1.98 3.65
N GLU A 96 5.17 3.21 3.15
CA GLU A 96 4.19 4.23 3.53
C GLU A 96 2.93 4.19 2.67
N LEU A 97 1.82 4.65 3.25
CA LEU A 97 0.59 4.90 2.51
C LEU A 97 0.73 6.25 1.77
N THR A 98 0.82 6.21 0.45
CA THR A 98 0.99 7.41 -0.39
C THR A 98 -0.28 7.75 -1.17
N LEU A 99 -0.46 9.05 -1.45
CA LEU A 99 -1.50 9.56 -2.34
C LEU A 99 -0.83 10.25 -3.53
N SER A 100 -1.33 10.00 -4.74
CA SER A 100 -0.97 10.78 -5.91
C SER A 100 -2.21 11.28 -6.63
N ILE A 101 -2.15 12.53 -7.09
CA ILE A 101 -3.18 13.17 -7.91
C ILE A 101 -2.54 13.47 -9.26
N ASP A 102 -3.09 12.89 -10.33
CA ASP A 102 -2.58 13.02 -11.71
C ASP A 102 -1.07 12.72 -11.83
N GLY A 103 -0.59 11.73 -11.07
CA GLY A 103 0.81 11.30 -11.06
C GLY A 103 1.74 12.16 -10.21
N LYS A 104 1.22 13.18 -9.52
CA LYS A 104 1.96 13.98 -8.54
C LYS A 104 1.69 13.47 -7.13
N GLU A 105 2.73 13.07 -6.42
CA GLU A 105 2.65 12.68 -5.02
C GLU A 105 2.26 13.88 -4.15
N MET A 106 1.33 13.65 -3.23
CA MET A 106 0.84 14.64 -2.29
C MET A 106 1.29 14.26 -0.87
N PRO A 107 1.82 15.21 -0.07
CA PRO A 107 2.08 14.96 1.33
C PRO A 107 0.74 14.75 2.05
N VAL A 108 0.61 13.63 2.76
CA VAL A 108 -0.61 13.29 3.51
C VAL A 108 -0.23 12.80 4.89
N THR A 109 -0.96 13.30 5.89
CA THR A 109 -0.97 12.73 7.23
C THR A 109 -2.21 11.87 7.36
N TRP A 110 -2.03 10.57 7.55
CA TRP A 110 -3.14 9.63 7.71
C TRP A 110 -3.48 9.47 9.19
N GLU A 111 -4.78 9.50 9.48
CA GLU A 111 -5.30 9.16 10.80
C GLU A 111 -5.07 7.68 11.12
N ASP A 112 -4.81 7.38 12.40
CA ASP A 112 -4.74 6.00 12.89
C ASP A 112 -6.13 5.52 13.34
N ASN A 113 -6.92 5.04 12.39
CA ASN A 113 -8.27 4.54 12.63
C ASN A 113 -8.62 3.31 11.77
N ALA A 114 -9.75 2.67 12.10
CA ALA A 114 -10.20 1.45 11.43
C ALA A 114 -10.43 1.64 9.92
N SER A 115 -11.00 2.79 9.50
CA SER A 115 -11.28 3.08 8.10
C SER A 115 -10.01 3.21 7.26
N VAL A 116 -8.99 3.89 7.79
CA VAL A 116 -7.67 4.00 7.12
C VAL A 116 -6.96 2.65 7.07
N ASN A 117 -7.11 1.82 8.12
CA ASN A 117 -6.53 0.48 8.13
C ASN A 117 -7.20 -0.45 7.11
N GLU A 118 -8.52 -0.39 6.96
CA GLU A 118 -9.23 -1.12 5.90
C GLU A 118 -8.94 -0.56 4.50
N LEU A 119 -8.75 0.75 4.37
CA LEU A 119 -8.31 1.35 3.11
C LEU A 119 -6.97 0.75 2.64
N LYS A 120 -6.03 0.47 3.56
CA LYS A 120 -4.75 -0.17 3.22
C LYS A 120 -4.92 -1.58 2.63
N GLU A 121 -5.97 -2.31 3.03
CA GLU A 121 -6.21 -3.68 2.53
C GLU A 121 -6.64 -3.73 1.07
N ILE A 122 -7.12 -2.60 0.52
CA ILE A 122 -7.73 -2.54 -0.81
C ILE A 122 -6.82 -1.90 -1.84
N LEU A 123 -5.58 -1.61 -1.44
CA LEU A 123 -4.57 -1.01 -2.30
C LEU A 123 -3.84 -2.05 -3.17
N PRO A 124 -3.27 -1.64 -4.32
CA PRO A 124 -3.32 -0.30 -4.88
C PRO A 124 -4.72 0.06 -5.42
N LEU A 125 -5.15 1.30 -5.20
CA LEU A 125 -6.47 1.79 -5.60
C LEU A 125 -6.33 3.06 -6.46
N LYS A 126 -7.00 3.06 -7.61
CA LYS A 126 -7.16 4.26 -8.44
C LYS A 126 -8.62 4.70 -8.41
N VAL A 127 -8.85 5.93 -7.97
CA VAL A 127 -10.19 6.52 -7.87
C VAL A 127 -10.34 7.59 -8.94
N ASN A 128 -11.40 7.49 -9.74
CA ASN A 128 -11.81 8.58 -10.62
C ASN A 128 -12.62 9.58 -9.79
N MET A 129 -12.10 10.79 -9.71
CA MET A 129 -12.65 11.87 -8.89
C MET A 129 -13.52 12.79 -9.75
N SER A 130 -14.60 13.30 -9.16
CA SER A 130 -15.49 14.26 -9.81
C SER A 130 -15.85 15.39 -8.86
N MET A 131 -15.98 16.60 -9.39
CA MET A 131 -16.35 17.78 -8.59
C MET A 131 -17.78 17.64 -8.07
N TYR A 132 -17.94 17.84 -6.77
CA TYR A 132 -19.21 17.88 -6.07
C TYR A 132 -19.32 19.22 -5.32
N GLY A 133 -20.47 19.89 -5.43
CA GLY A 133 -20.72 21.18 -4.78
C GLY A 133 -19.85 22.38 -5.23
N GLY A 134 -18.76 22.15 -5.98
CA GLY A 134 -17.79 23.16 -6.39
C GLY A 134 -16.63 23.38 -5.42
N PHE A 135 -16.56 22.60 -4.34
CA PHE A 135 -15.57 22.70 -3.25
C PHE A 135 -15.05 21.33 -2.79
N GLU A 136 -15.55 20.23 -3.37
CA GLU A 136 -15.14 18.87 -3.03
C GLU A 136 -14.89 18.06 -4.30
N GLN A 137 -13.87 17.21 -4.29
CA GLN A 137 -13.75 16.15 -5.26
C GLN A 137 -14.06 14.81 -4.60
N VAL A 138 -15.03 14.08 -5.17
CA VAL A 138 -15.51 12.81 -4.62
C VAL A 138 -15.33 11.69 -5.64
N GLY A 139 -14.98 10.50 -5.15
CA GLY A 139 -14.96 9.29 -5.96
C GLY A 139 -15.24 8.04 -5.12
N SER A 140 -15.72 6.98 -5.79
CA SER A 140 -15.97 5.70 -5.13
C SER A 140 -14.68 4.90 -4.97
N ILE A 141 -14.52 4.26 -3.80
CA ILE A 141 -13.43 3.29 -3.55
C ILE A 141 -13.78 1.87 -4.01
N GLY A 142 -14.94 1.68 -4.64
CA GLY A 142 -15.38 0.42 -5.26
C GLY A 142 -15.95 -0.64 -4.32
N GLN A 143 -15.85 -0.44 -3.00
CA GLN A 143 -16.39 -1.35 -1.98
C GLN A 143 -16.74 -0.63 -0.68
N SER A 144 -17.31 -1.36 0.27
CA SER A 144 -17.58 -0.86 1.61
C SER A 144 -16.44 -1.17 2.57
N ILE A 145 -16.06 -0.18 3.36
CA ILE A 145 -15.17 -0.27 4.52
C ILE A 145 -15.93 0.18 5.77
N SER A 146 -15.34 -0.09 6.93
CA SER A 146 -15.83 0.36 8.22
C SER A 146 -16.00 1.87 8.27
N ARG A 147 -16.99 2.29 9.06
CA ARG A 147 -17.31 3.70 9.31
C ARG A 147 -16.96 4.04 10.75
N ASP A 148 -16.22 5.12 10.91
CA ASP A 148 -15.97 5.77 12.20
C ASP A 148 -16.48 7.22 12.11
N ASP A 149 -17.79 7.35 11.85
CA ASP A 149 -18.41 8.63 11.54
C ASP A 149 -18.31 9.58 12.74
N LYS A 150 -17.71 10.75 12.51
CA LYS A 150 -17.62 11.83 13.49
C LYS A 150 -18.04 13.14 12.83
N GLN A 151 -18.68 14.01 13.61
CA GLN A 151 -18.89 15.37 13.16
C GLN A 151 -17.56 16.10 13.23
N ILE A 152 -17.05 16.50 12.06
CA ILE A 152 -15.79 17.21 11.90
C ILE A 152 -16.03 18.49 11.09
N THR A 153 -15.10 19.44 11.18
CA THR A 153 -15.01 20.58 10.27
C THR A 153 -13.82 20.33 9.38
N THR A 154 -14.01 20.38 8.07
CA THR A 154 -12.93 20.21 7.09
C THR A 154 -12.30 21.54 6.70
N GLU A 155 -11.01 21.49 6.39
CA GLU A 155 -10.23 22.54 5.75
C GLU A 155 -9.82 22.13 4.34
N PHE A 156 -9.38 23.10 3.53
CA PHE A 156 -8.87 22.83 2.20
C PHE A 156 -7.70 21.82 2.26
N GLY A 157 -7.80 20.75 1.47
CA GLY A 157 -6.82 19.67 1.43
C GLY A 157 -7.13 18.49 2.36
N ASP A 158 -8.16 18.56 3.19
CA ASP A 158 -8.58 17.42 4.01
C ASP A 158 -9.09 16.27 3.16
N ILE A 159 -8.79 15.05 3.60
CA ILE A 159 -9.21 13.79 2.98
C ILE A 159 -10.21 13.12 3.90
N VAL A 160 -11.42 12.87 3.39
CA VAL A 160 -12.50 12.26 4.17
C VAL A 160 -12.93 10.95 3.53
N LEU A 161 -13.02 9.89 4.34
CA LEU A 161 -13.67 8.65 3.96
C LEU A 161 -15.16 8.77 4.28
N TYR A 162 -15.98 8.88 3.24
CA TYR A 162 -17.39 9.20 3.33
C TYR A 162 -18.27 8.00 2.99
N SER A 163 -19.42 7.87 3.68
CA SER A 163 -20.43 6.81 3.51
C SER A 163 -19.91 5.36 3.61
N GLY A 164 -18.66 5.18 4.04
CA GLY A 164 -17.96 3.90 4.03
C GLY A 164 -17.61 3.36 2.64
N ASN A 165 -17.82 4.11 1.56
CA ASN A 165 -17.55 3.64 0.19
C ASN A 165 -17.10 4.74 -0.79
N GLN A 166 -16.82 5.93 -0.27
CA GLN A 166 -16.35 7.08 -1.02
C GLN A 166 -15.14 7.68 -0.33
N ILE A 167 -14.29 8.32 -1.13
CA ILE A 167 -13.23 9.20 -0.68
C ILE A 167 -13.51 10.59 -1.25
N GLU A 168 -13.26 11.59 -0.43
CA GLU A 168 -13.47 13.00 -0.72
C GLU A 168 -12.18 13.77 -0.41
N ILE A 169 -11.88 14.78 -1.23
CA ILE A 169 -10.83 15.76 -0.96
C ILE A 169 -11.43 17.17 -1.10
N THR A 170 -11.31 17.99 -0.06
CA THR A 170 -11.79 19.39 -0.07
C THR A 170 -10.83 20.27 -0.89
N VAL A 171 -11.37 21.08 -1.81
CA VAL A 171 -10.64 21.91 -2.80
C VAL A 171 -11.16 23.34 -2.91
#